data_AF-A0A561EHW2-F1
#
_entry.id   AF-A0A561EHW2-F1
#
_cell.length_a   1.000
_cell.length_b   1.000
_cell.length_c   1.000
_cell.angle_alpha   90.00
_cell.angle_beta   90.00
_cell.angle_gamma   90.00
#
_symmetry.space_group_name_H-M   'P 1'
#
loop_
_entity.id
_entity.type
_entity.pdbx_description
1 polymer ?
#
loop_
_entity_poly.entity_id
_entity_poly.type
_entity_poly.pdbx_seq_one_letter_code
_entity_poly.pdbx_strand_id
1 'polypeptide(L)' 'MRIVFDPTEAEGLRASARDAALEDPTLAYVLLDLADRGVDLNECRTWEDIRVERGLVQTADEQRVA' A
#
# COMPACT_ATOMS: atom_id res chain seq x y z
N MET A 1 -13.80 -3.81 -0.23
CA MET A 1 -13.23 -4.82 -1.15
C MET A 1 -11.91 -5.23 -0.54
N ARG A 2 -11.59 -6.52 -0.44
CA ARG A 2 -10.38 -6.97 0.24
C ARG A 2 -9.51 -7.79 -0.71
N ILE A 3 -8.22 -7.45 -0.78
CA ILE A 3 -7.21 -8.30 -1.42
C ILE A 3 -6.71 -9.27 -0.35
N VAL A 4 -6.72 -10.55 -0.67
CA VAL A 4 -6.09 -11.61 0.14
C VAL A 4 -5.00 -12.26 -0.68
N PHE A 5 -3.89 -12.58 -0.03
CA PHE A 5 -2.78 -13.29 -0.64
C PHE A 5 -3.07 -14.78 -0.65
N ASP A 6 -2.68 -15.46 -1.73
CA ASP A 6 -2.73 -16.92 -1.72
C ASP A 6 -1.69 -17.48 -0.72
N PRO A 7 -1.78 -18.77 -0.35
CA PRO A 7 -0.87 -19.34 0.65
C PRO A 7 0.63 -19.23 0.30
N THR A 8 0.97 -19.27 -1.00
CA THR A 8 2.36 -19.16 -1.48
C THR A 8 2.84 -17.71 -1.35
N GLU A 9 2.03 -16.76 -1.77
CA GLU A 9 2.32 -15.33 -1.63
C GLU A 9 2.45 -14.92 -0.16
N ALA A 10 1.55 -15.41 0.70
CA ALA A 10 1.59 -15.14 2.13
C ALA A 10 2.86 -15.70 2.80
N GLU A 11 3.34 -16.88 2.41
CA GLU A 11 4.62 -17.39 2.93
C GLU A 11 5.81 -16.58 2.41
N GLY A 12 5.75 -16.09 1.16
CA GLY A 12 6.74 -15.15 0.64
C GLY A 12 6.83 -13.88 1.50
N LEU A 13 5.70 -13.29 1.86
CA LEU A 13 5.64 -12.13 2.76
C LEU A 13 6.22 -12.45 4.15
N ARG A 14 5.90 -13.61 4.72
CA ARG A 14 6.47 -14.04 6.01
C ARG A 14 7.98 -14.26 5.94
N ALA A 15 8.50 -14.80 4.83
CA ALA A 15 9.93 -14.96 4.62
C ALA A 15 10.63 -13.60 4.57
N SER A 16 10.12 -12.67 3.75
CA SER A 16 10.66 -11.31 3.68
C SER A 16 10.57 -10.56 5.01
N ALA A 17 9.53 -10.81 5.81
CA ALA A 17 9.42 -10.26 7.16
C ALA A 17 10.53 -10.76 8.08
N ARG A 18 10.87 -12.06 8.02
CA ARG A 18 11.98 -12.64 8.80
C ARG A 18 13.32 -12.01 8.40
N ASP A 19 13.53 -11.81 7.10
CA ASP A 19 14.76 -11.18 6.58
C ASP A 19 14.88 -9.73 7.05
N ALA A 20 13.77 -8.98 7.05
CA ALA A 20 13.75 -7.57 7.45
C ALA A 20 13.80 -7.35 8.98
N ALA A 21 13.51 -8.37 9.81
CA ALA A 21 13.22 -8.19 11.23
C ALA A 21 14.33 -7.51 12.06
N LEU A 22 15.59 -7.68 11.69
CA LEU A 22 16.73 -7.09 12.41
C LEU A 22 17.10 -5.69 11.91
N GLU A 23 16.81 -5.39 10.65
CA GLU A 23 17.19 -4.12 10.01
C GLU A 23 16.06 -3.10 10.08
N ASP A 24 14.82 -3.55 9.81
CA ASP A 24 13.61 -2.75 9.87
C ASP A 24 12.45 -3.56 10.50
N PRO A 25 12.32 -3.51 11.84
CA PRO A 25 11.22 -4.15 12.56
C PRO A 25 9.84 -3.63 12.14
N THR A 26 9.74 -2.39 11.64
CA THR A 26 8.47 -1.81 11.20
C THR A 26 8.03 -2.45 9.90
N LEU A 27 8.94 -2.58 8.94
CA LEU A 27 8.69 -3.30 7.70
C LEU A 27 8.32 -4.76 7.98
N ALA A 28 9.06 -5.44 8.86
CA ALA A 28 8.76 -6.82 9.24
C ALA A 28 7.34 -6.97 9.81
N TYR A 29 6.92 -6.06 10.69
CA TYR A 29 5.56 -6.04 11.22
C TYR A 29 4.51 -5.86 10.11
N VAL A 30 4.71 -4.90 9.20
CA VAL A 30 3.78 -4.63 8.10
C VAL A 30 3.65 -5.85 7.19
N LEU A 31 4.76 -6.50 6.84
CA LEU A 31 4.76 -7.71 6.01
C LEU A 31 4.01 -8.88 6.66
N LEU A 32 4.14 -9.05 7.99
CA LEU A 32 3.39 -10.05 8.74
C LEU A 32 1.89 -9.74 8.77
N ASP A 33 1.52 -8.48 9.06
CA ASP A 33 0.12 -8.06 9.08
C ASP A 33 -0.55 -8.24 7.70
N LEU A 34 0.17 -7.91 6.63
CA LEU A 34 -0.28 -8.14 5.26
C LEU A 34 -0.48 -9.63 4.95
N ALA A 35 0.46 -10.50 5.36
CA ALA A 35 0.38 -11.94 5.14
C ALA A 35 -0.82 -12.59 5.84
N ASP A 36 -1.24 -12.04 6.99
CA ASP A 36 -2.31 -12.59 7.81
C ASP A 36 -3.69 -11.99 7.48
N ARG A 37 -3.74 -10.69 7.14
CA ARG A 37 -5.01 -9.95 7.02
C ARG A 37 -5.32 -9.48 5.60
N GLY A 38 -4.32 -9.43 4.72
CA GLY A 38 -4.44 -8.83 3.39
C GLY A 38 -4.64 -7.32 3.47
N VAL A 39 -5.22 -6.73 2.42
CA VAL A 39 -5.46 -5.28 2.31
C VAL A 39 -6.94 -5.00 2.16
N ASP A 40 -7.52 -4.24 3.09
CA ASP A 40 -8.88 -3.71 2.93
C ASP A 40 -8.86 -2.42 2.12
N LEU A 41 -9.32 -2.51 0.87
CA LEU A 41 -9.37 -1.37 -0.03
C LEU A 41 -10.48 -0.37 0.31
N ASN A 42 -11.45 -0.73 1.16
CA ASN A 42 -12.43 0.23 1.64
C ASN A 42 -11.84 1.21 2.65
N GLU A 43 -10.78 0.79 3.35
CA GLU A 43 -10.09 1.62 4.35
C GLU A 43 -8.87 2.33 3.73
N CYS A 44 -8.54 2.02 2.49
CA CYS A 44 -7.47 2.66 1.76
C CYS A 44 -7.95 3.98 1.14
N ARG A 45 -7.12 5.02 1.27
CA ARG A 45 -7.25 6.21 0.44
C ARG A 45 -7.03 5.83 -1.02
N THR A 46 -7.87 6.37 -1.90
CA THR A 46 -7.66 6.22 -3.33
C THR A 46 -6.50 7.11 -3.80
N TRP A 47 -5.96 6.82 -4.98
CA TRP A 47 -4.96 7.69 -5.59
C TRP A 47 -5.47 9.12 -5.77
N GLU A 48 -6.77 9.28 -6.11
CA GLU A 48 -7.36 10.60 -6.28
C GLU A 48 -7.45 11.36 -4.95
N ASP A 49 -7.81 10.68 -3.86
CA ASP A 49 -7.81 11.28 -2.52
C ASP A 49 -6.42 11.82 -2.15
N ILE A 50 -5.38 11.03 -2.43
CA ILE A 50 -3.99 11.42 -2.18
C ILE A 50 -3.60 12.62 -3.06
N ARG A 51 -4.02 12.66 -4.33
CA ARG A 51 -3.75 13.80 -5.22
C ARG A 51 -4.40 15.08 -4.73
N VAL A 52 -5.66 15.01 -4.31
CA VAL A 52 -6.39 16.15 -3.74
C VAL A 52 -5.68 16.66 -2.48
N GLU A 53 -5.36 15.77 -1.54
CA GLU A 53 -4.65 16.12 -0.29
C GLU A 53 -3.28 16.76 -0.54
N ARG A 54 -2.57 16.34 -1.59
CA ARG A 54 -1.25 16.83 -1.96
C ARG A 54 -1.29 18.06 -2.87
N GLY A 55 -2.47 18.57 -3.23
CA GLY A 55 -2.62 19.70 -4.15
C GLY A 55 -2.20 19.41 -5.59
N LEU A 56 -2.24 18.14 -6.01
CA LEU A 56 -1.81 17.66 -7.33
C LEU A 56 -2.97 17.59 -8.36
N VAL A 57 -4.13 18.14 -8.02
CA VAL A 57 -5.23 18.32 -8.96
C VAL A 57 -4.97 19.60 -9.73
N GLN A 58 -4.40 19.47 -10.93
CA GLN A 58 -4.43 20.55 -11.90
C GLN A 58 -5.90 20.81 -12.23
N THR A 59 -6.41 21.96 -11.82
CA THR A 59 -7.65 22.49 -12.36
C THR A 59 -7.48 22.54 -13.88
N ALA A 60 -8.46 22.02 -14.62
CA ALA A 60 -8.44 21.86 -16.07
C ALA A 60 -8.18 23.16 -16.90
N ASP A 61 -7.98 24.29 -16.25
CA ASP A 61 -7.64 25.58 -16.85
C ASP A 61 -6.16 25.71 -17.27
N GLU A 62 -5.23 24.90 -16.74
CA GLU A 62 -3.80 25.01 -17.07
C GLU A 62 -3.41 24.31 -18.39
N GLN A 63 -4.28 23.51 -18.99
CA GLN A 63 -4.02 22.84 -20.28
C GLN A 63 -4.36 23.69 -21.51
N ARG A 64 -4.88 24.93 -21.34
CA ARG A 64 -5.25 25.82 -22.46
C ARG A 64 -4.17 26.82 -22.87
N VAL A 65 -3.02 26.85 -22.21
CA VAL A 65 -1.92 27.77 -22.51
C VAL A 65 -0.60 27.00 -22.59
N ALA A 66 -0.48 26.12 -23.58
CA ALA A 66 0.79 25.59 -24.06
C ALA A 66 0.70 25.36 -25.58
#